data_AF-A0A8T4VLD5-F1
#
_entry.id   AF-A0A8T4VLD5-F1
#
_cell.length_a   1.000
_cell.length_b   1.000
_cell.length_c   1.000
_cell.angle_alpha   90.00
_cell.angle_beta   90.00
_cell.angle_gamma   90.00
#
_symmetry.space_group_name_H-M   'P 1'
#
loop_
_entity.id
_entity.type
_entity.pdbx_description
1 polymer ?
#
loop_
_entity_poly.entity_id
_entity_poly.type
_entity_poly.pdbx_seq_one_letter_code
_entity_poly.pdbx_strand_id
1 'polypeptide(L)'
;MKDQKSIVSLIMIVFLITSLSLPIFKPMVFIPVKAEIVGGVGSSAWHNNSSLSVFIIHNEPRINWYDFQYNNSGTWVSRMNQKIEVDNDSEYRFIINISSDQGWADIEFINLTAWYDNGTESSYYNQTEGGNFNLKIQYENTTDTSDNPVFRYLWPDVEVTFGSAESRVVNDTLYGLDGVTEARNITFPFIPNKQIRYAPGNRTVWNDNDTLVGNSSKYGLHNNLSWNFNITVEDQDGYQSWVKNEFGVYRYTEIISAENPGIVGFPGANFSATDGNGSGYIEIVTCSNGNYNLSVNMQDLIHEHMASHTINKSNVYVKGGDRTSFKNLLTTVYLYGGSQDGMDEYHSPTPSNNSVSTTNIEYQCYIPDGQLAGEYTSPLYYHLHTQEE
;
A
#
# COMPACT_ATOMS: atom_id res chain seq x y z
N MET A 1 -23.73 37.37 53.30
CA MET A 1 -23.25 35.99 53.04
C MET A 1 -24.30 34.92 53.40
N LYS A 2 -25.60 35.18 53.17
CA LYS A 2 -26.69 34.20 53.39
C LYS A 2 -27.63 34.01 52.19
N ASP A 3 -27.49 34.80 51.12
CA ASP A 3 -28.47 34.81 50.02
C ASP A 3 -28.02 34.13 48.72
N GLN A 4 -26.73 33.80 48.56
CA GLN A 4 -26.20 33.17 47.33
C GLN A 4 -26.50 31.66 47.23
N LYS A 5 -26.70 30.97 48.36
CA LYS A 5 -27.05 29.53 48.36
C LYS A 5 -28.49 29.27 47.88
N SER A 6 -29.37 30.26 47.95
CA SER A 6 -30.79 30.09 47.61
C SER A 6 -31.06 30.11 46.10
N ILE A 7 -30.21 30.75 45.30
CA ILE A 7 -30.41 30.91 43.85
C ILE A 7 -29.92 29.67 43.09
N VAL A 8 -28.80 29.08 43.50
CA VAL A 8 -28.23 27.87 42.87
C VAL A 8 -29.13 26.66 43.08
N SER A 9 -29.71 26.50 44.28
CA SER A 9 -30.67 25.42 44.55
C SER A 9 -31.99 25.58 43.79
N LEU A 10 -32.44 26.82 43.54
CA LEU A 10 -33.68 27.07 42.80
C LEU A 10 -33.53 26.75 41.30
N ILE A 11 -32.38 27.08 40.70
CA ILE A 11 -32.10 26.80 39.28
C ILE A 11 -31.97 25.29 39.03
N MET A 12 -31.32 24.54 39.93
CA MET A 12 -31.20 23.08 39.84
C MET A 12 -32.56 22.37 39.94
N ILE A 13 -33.46 22.83 40.83
CA ILE A 13 -34.78 22.21 41.00
C ILE A 13 -35.70 22.49 39.80
N VAL A 14 -35.65 23.70 39.24
CA VAL A 14 -36.45 24.06 38.05
C VAL A 14 -35.99 23.26 36.83
N PHE A 15 -34.68 23.05 36.64
CA PHE A 15 -34.16 22.24 35.53
C PHE A 15 -34.48 20.74 35.66
N LEU A 16 -34.42 20.19 36.88
CA LEU A 16 -34.76 18.79 37.16
C LEU A 16 -36.24 18.47 36.85
N ILE A 17 -37.13 19.43 37.10
CA ILE A 17 -38.57 19.29 36.83
C ILE A 17 -38.84 19.39 35.32
N THR A 18 -38.10 20.23 34.58
CA THR A 18 -38.24 20.31 33.12
C THR A 18 -37.68 19.10 32.38
N SER A 19 -36.63 18.44 32.89
CA SER A 19 -36.07 17.22 32.26
C SER A 19 -36.94 15.97 32.43
N LEU A 20 -37.85 15.95 33.41
CA LEU A 20 -38.75 14.82 33.68
C LEU A 20 -40.05 14.84 32.86
N SER A 21 -40.32 15.88 32.08
CA SER A 21 -41.63 16.11 31.43
C SER A 21 -41.65 16.05 29.90
N LEU A 22 -40.50 15.83 29.23
CA LEU A 22 -40.43 15.75 27.76
C LEU A 22 -39.50 14.63 27.28
N PRO A 23 -39.98 13.66 26.48
CA PRO A 23 -39.22 12.48 26.06
C PRO A 23 -38.20 12.74 24.93
N ILE A 24 -37.76 13.99 24.73
CA ILE A 24 -36.91 14.39 23.60
C ILE A 24 -35.47 14.77 24.02
N PHE A 25 -35.19 14.89 25.31
CA PHE A 25 -33.82 15.15 25.77
C PHE A 25 -33.07 13.85 26.04
N LYS A 26 -32.13 13.50 25.15
CA LYS A 26 -30.98 12.66 25.52
C LYS A 26 -30.32 13.30 26.76
N PRO A 27 -29.90 12.53 27.78
CA PRO A 27 -29.25 13.09 28.95
C PRO A 27 -27.96 13.78 28.51
N MET A 28 -27.96 15.11 28.52
CA MET A 28 -26.75 15.91 28.46
C MET A 28 -26.07 15.73 29.82
N VAL A 29 -25.11 14.82 29.88
CA VAL A 29 -24.28 14.61 31.07
C VAL A 29 -23.41 15.85 31.23
N PHE A 30 -23.77 16.71 32.18
CA PHE A 30 -22.91 17.82 32.60
C PHE A 30 -21.82 17.25 33.51
N ILE A 31 -20.63 17.06 32.94
CA ILE A 31 -19.42 16.78 33.71
C ILE A 31 -18.99 18.08 34.42
N PRO A 32 -18.60 18.05 35.70
CA PRO A 32 -18.16 19.24 36.40
C PRO A 32 -16.91 19.84 35.74
N VAL A 33 -17.09 20.97 35.07
CA VAL A 33 -15.99 21.82 34.60
C VAL A 33 -15.23 22.30 35.85
N LYS A 34 -13.92 22.04 35.91
CA LYS A 34 -13.05 22.66 36.91
C LYS A 34 -12.92 24.15 36.55
N ALA A 35 -13.83 24.96 37.06
CA ALA A 35 -13.74 26.41 36.95
C ALA A 35 -12.68 26.91 37.96
N GLU A 36 -11.49 27.22 37.46
CA GLU A 36 -10.47 27.87 38.26
C GLU A 36 -10.67 29.39 38.20
N ILE A 37 -11.01 30.01 39.33
CA ILE A 37 -11.11 31.46 39.43
C ILE A 37 -9.69 32.00 39.62
N VAL A 38 -9.06 32.42 38.52
CA VAL A 38 -7.77 33.14 38.56
C VAL A 38 -8.06 34.64 38.57
N GLY A 39 -8.08 35.25 39.75
CA GLY A 39 -8.21 36.70 39.90
C GLY A 39 -8.73 37.15 41.27
N GLY A 40 -8.01 38.09 41.89
CA GLY A 40 -8.40 38.80 43.11
C GLY A 40 -8.72 40.26 42.81
N VAL A 41 -9.63 40.84 43.60
CA VAL A 41 -10.06 42.24 43.49
C VAL A 41 -8.87 43.17 43.74
N GLY A 42 -8.49 43.98 42.75
CA GLY A 42 -7.58 45.10 42.96
C GLY A 42 -8.23 46.17 43.84
N SER A 43 -7.42 47.00 44.52
CA SER A 43 -7.89 48.01 45.49
C SER A 43 -8.65 49.21 44.88
N SER A 44 -8.97 49.20 43.58
CA SER A 44 -9.70 50.26 42.91
C SER A 44 -11.15 49.85 42.63
N ALA A 45 -12.11 50.50 43.30
CA ALA A 45 -13.54 50.18 43.28
C ALA A 45 -14.29 50.33 41.92
N TRP A 46 -13.58 50.54 40.81
CA TRP A 46 -14.19 50.97 39.53
C TRP A 46 -13.75 50.14 38.31
N HIS A 47 -12.71 49.30 38.43
CA HIS A 47 -12.23 48.41 37.37
C HIS A 47 -11.87 47.04 37.96
N ASN A 48 -12.88 46.21 38.21
CA ASN A 48 -12.68 44.82 38.61
C ASN A 48 -12.86 43.95 37.36
N ASN A 49 -11.75 43.52 36.76
CA ASN A 49 -11.77 42.51 35.71
C ASN A 49 -11.65 41.14 36.37
N SER A 50 -12.67 40.31 36.25
CA SER A 50 -12.57 38.87 36.48
C SER A 50 -12.75 38.14 35.16
N SER A 51 -12.03 37.04 34.97
CA SER A 51 -12.21 36.12 33.85
C SER A 51 -12.91 34.85 34.34
N LEU A 52 -13.90 34.41 33.58
CA LEU A 52 -14.40 33.03 33.65
C LEU A 52 -13.60 32.21 32.63
N SER A 53 -12.87 31.21 33.10
CA SER A 53 -12.22 30.21 32.24
C SER A 53 -13.05 28.94 32.23
N VAL A 54 -13.37 28.45 31.03
CA VAL A 54 -14.08 27.18 30.81
C VAL A 54 -13.16 26.30 29.98
N PHE A 55 -12.85 25.11 30.49
CA PHE A 55 -12.13 24.08 29.76
C PHE A 55 -13.12 23.12 29.14
N ILE A 56 -12.92 22.79 27.87
CA ILE A 56 -13.70 21.79 27.14
C ILE A 56 -12.79 20.60 26.93
N ILE A 57 -13.22 19.43 27.41
CA ILE A 57 -12.57 18.14 27.15
C ILE A 57 -13.46 17.34 26.20
N HIS A 58 -12.85 16.63 25.26
CA HIS A 58 -13.55 15.77 24.32
C HIS A 58 -13.55 14.33 24.82
N ASN A 59 -14.69 13.64 24.66
CA ASN A 59 -14.73 12.19 24.86
C ASN A 59 -14.08 11.48 23.67
N GLU A 60 -14.39 11.91 22.45
CA GLU A 60 -13.83 11.29 21.24
C GLU A 60 -12.32 11.54 21.12
N PRO A 61 -11.52 10.50 20.82
CA PRO A 61 -10.11 10.67 20.49
C PRO A 61 -9.98 11.43 19.17
N ARG A 62 -8.87 12.16 18.98
CA ARG A 62 -8.65 12.97 17.78
C ARG A 62 -7.46 12.46 16.98
N ILE A 63 -7.62 12.39 15.67
CA ILE A 63 -6.52 12.31 14.71
C ILE A 63 -6.15 13.74 14.35
N ASN A 64 -5.03 14.24 14.88
CA ASN A 64 -4.61 15.63 14.66
C ASN A 64 -4.01 15.81 13.27
N TRP A 65 -3.19 14.85 12.84
CA TRP A 65 -2.62 14.77 11.51
C TRP A 65 -2.14 13.34 11.23
N TYR A 66 -1.92 13.04 9.95
CA TYR A 66 -1.33 11.79 9.50
C TYR A 66 -0.54 12.05 8.21
N ASP A 67 0.42 11.18 7.92
CA ASP A 67 1.23 11.25 6.71
C ASP A 67 1.61 9.84 6.27
N PHE A 68 1.83 9.69 4.97
CA PHE A 68 2.37 8.49 4.34
C PHE A 68 3.71 8.87 3.71
N GLN A 69 4.80 8.28 4.17
CA GLN A 69 6.15 8.80 3.91
C GLN A 69 7.04 7.74 3.28
N TYR A 70 7.99 8.19 2.47
CA TYR A 70 9.09 7.40 1.89
C TYR A 70 10.41 7.77 2.56
N ASN A 71 11.26 6.78 2.81
CA ASN A 71 12.60 6.99 3.33
C ASN A 71 13.57 7.36 2.20
N ASN A 72 13.80 8.65 1.99
CA ASN A 72 14.81 9.12 1.05
C ASN A 72 16.17 9.25 1.75
N SER A 73 16.98 8.19 1.72
CA SER A 73 18.34 8.17 2.26
C SER A 73 18.44 8.62 3.72
N GLY A 74 17.53 8.14 4.57
CA GLY A 74 17.44 8.48 6.00
C GLY A 74 16.55 9.69 6.31
N THR A 75 16.02 10.37 5.30
CA THR A 75 15.08 11.49 5.46
C THR A 75 13.69 11.07 5.00
N TRP A 76 12.71 11.17 5.91
CA TRP A 76 11.32 10.86 5.59
C TRP A 76 10.65 12.00 4.84
N VAL A 77 10.11 11.71 3.65
CA VAL A 77 9.42 12.66 2.78
C VAL A 77 7.98 12.20 2.54
N SER A 78 7.02 13.12 2.55
CA SER A 78 5.62 12.78 2.28
C SER A 78 5.44 12.25 0.85
N ARG A 79 4.65 11.19 0.75
CA ARG A 79 4.12 10.53 -0.45
C ARG A 79 2.60 10.47 -0.42
N MET A 80 1.97 11.31 0.40
CA MET A 80 0.52 11.49 0.37
C MET A 80 0.09 11.87 -1.03
N ASN A 81 -0.91 11.16 -1.55
CA ASN A 81 -1.35 11.31 -2.92
C ASN A 81 -0.21 11.19 -3.96
N GLN A 82 0.66 10.20 -3.80
CA GLN A 82 1.68 9.88 -4.80
C GLN A 82 1.74 8.36 -5.02
N LYS A 83 2.40 7.95 -6.11
CA LYS A 83 2.68 6.55 -6.37
C LYS A 83 3.87 6.08 -5.55
N ILE A 84 3.80 4.83 -5.08
CA ILE A 84 4.91 4.14 -4.42
C ILE A 84 5.56 3.12 -5.35
N GLU A 85 6.86 2.92 -5.15
CA GLU A 85 7.64 1.87 -5.77
C GLU A 85 7.38 0.53 -5.07
N VAL A 86 7.54 -0.55 -5.81
CA VAL A 86 7.36 -1.94 -5.35
C VAL A 86 8.58 -2.75 -5.77
N ASP A 87 9.76 -2.33 -5.34
CA ASP A 87 11.05 -2.88 -5.76
C ASP A 87 11.69 -3.83 -4.72
N ASN A 88 10.99 -4.11 -3.60
CA ASN A 88 11.48 -4.79 -2.40
C ASN A 88 12.61 -4.05 -1.65
N ASP A 89 12.87 -2.77 -1.92
CA ASP A 89 13.96 -2.00 -1.30
C ASP A 89 13.48 -0.64 -0.74
N SER A 90 12.54 0.01 -1.43
CA SER A 90 11.98 1.29 -1.06
C SER A 90 11.19 1.18 0.26
N GLU A 91 11.66 1.85 1.31
CA GLU A 91 11.01 1.85 2.62
C GLU A 91 9.97 2.96 2.75
N TYR A 92 8.78 2.60 3.25
CA TYR A 92 7.68 3.51 3.50
C TYR A 92 7.20 3.42 4.94
N ARG A 93 6.44 4.42 5.40
CA ARG A 93 5.74 4.36 6.69
C ARG A 93 4.44 5.15 6.67
N PHE A 94 3.46 4.65 7.42
CA PHE A 94 2.37 5.49 7.91
C PHE A 94 2.78 6.09 9.25
N ILE A 95 2.53 7.38 9.45
CA ILE A 95 2.69 8.04 10.73
C ILE A 95 1.41 8.81 11.06
N ILE A 96 0.91 8.64 12.29
CA ILE A 96 -0.38 9.14 12.73
C ILE A 96 -0.19 9.81 14.07
N ASN A 97 -0.62 11.07 14.20
CA ASN A 97 -0.64 11.78 15.46
C ASN A 97 -2.06 11.76 16.03
N ILE A 98 -2.16 11.25 17.25
CA ILE A 98 -3.43 11.05 17.93
C ILE A 98 -3.34 11.70 19.30
N SER A 99 -4.44 12.31 19.73
CA SER A 99 -4.60 12.84 21.09
C SER A 99 -5.91 12.38 21.73
N SER A 100 -5.89 12.16 23.04
CA SER A 100 -7.09 11.97 23.86
C SER A 100 -7.09 12.92 25.06
N ASP A 101 -8.22 13.57 25.31
CA ASP A 101 -8.43 14.39 26.53
C ASP A 101 -8.85 13.53 27.73
N GLN A 102 -9.15 12.25 27.52
CA GLN A 102 -9.42 11.27 28.57
C GLN A 102 -8.14 10.52 29.01
N GLY A 103 -6.99 10.83 28.39
CA GLY A 103 -5.70 10.17 28.61
C GLY A 103 -5.42 9.03 27.62
N TRP A 104 -4.16 8.62 27.48
CA TRP A 104 -3.79 7.61 26.48
C TRP A 104 -4.28 6.20 26.84
N ALA A 105 -4.42 5.91 28.14
CA ALA A 105 -4.96 4.63 28.62
C ALA A 105 -6.36 4.34 28.07
N ASP A 106 -7.11 5.39 27.74
CA ASP A 106 -8.46 5.31 27.20
C ASP A 106 -8.51 4.85 25.72
N ILE A 107 -7.42 5.02 24.96
CA ILE A 107 -7.35 4.50 23.59
C ILE A 107 -7.25 2.98 23.64
N GLU A 108 -8.12 2.25 22.95
CA GLU A 108 -8.10 0.79 22.87
C GLU A 108 -7.36 0.32 21.60
N PHE A 109 -7.80 0.83 20.44
CA PHE A 109 -7.28 0.41 19.15
C PHE A 109 -7.00 1.58 18.21
N ILE A 110 -5.93 1.42 17.42
CA ILE A 110 -5.71 2.23 16.22
C ILE A 110 -5.52 1.26 15.07
N ASN A 111 -6.48 1.26 14.15
CA ASN A 111 -6.50 0.40 12.98
C ASN A 111 -6.12 1.21 11.74
N LEU A 112 -5.21 0.66 10.94
CA LEU A 112 -4.97 1.11 9.57
C LEU A 112 -5.35 -0.03 8.62
N THR A 113 -6.36 0.21 7.80
CA THR A 113 -6.74 -0.69 6.72
C THR A 113 -6.48 -0.01 5.38
N ALA A 114 -5.91 -0.72 4.42
CA ALA A 114 -5.79 -0.26 3.04
C ALA A 114 -6.29 -1.35 2.08
N TRP A 115 -6.94 -0.94 0.99
CA TRP A 115 -7.51 -1.85 0.00
C TRP A 115 -7.41 -1.26 -1.41
N TYR A 116 -7.21 -2.13 -2.39
CA TYR A 116 -7.25 -1.77 -3.79
C TYR A 116 -8.69 -1.54 -4.26
N ASP A 117 -8.97 -0.37 -4.81
CA ASP A 117 -10.24 -0.03 -5.46
C ASP A 117 -10.22 -0.50 -6.91
N ASN A 118 -11.06 -1.49 -7.24
CA ASN A 118 -11.21 -1.98 -8.61
C ASN A 118 -12.09 -1.07 -9.50
N GLY A 119 -12.25 0.20 -9.12
CA GLY A 119 -12.98 1.23 -9.85
C GLY A 119 -14.48 1.29 -9.59
N THR A 120 -14.94 0.57 -8.58
CA THR A 120 -16.35 0.55 -8.17
C THR A 120 -16.53 0.64 -6.65
N GLU A 121 -15.45 0.53 -5.86
CA GLU A 121 -15.53 0.38 -4.40
C GLU A 121 -14.70 1.45 -3.69
N SER A 122 -15.33 2.59 -3.46
CA SER A 122 -14.69 3.73 -2.81
C SER A 122 -14.94 3.80 -1.30
N SER A 123 -15.66 2.83 -0.71
CA SER A 123 -16.26 3.02 0.62
C SER A 123 -15.83 2.04 1.71
N TYR A 124 -15.51 0.79 1.39
CA TYR A 124 -15.26 -0.22 2.41
C TYR A 124 -14.03 -1.07 2.11
N TYR A 125 -13.30 -1.42 3.16
CA TYR A 125 -12.29 -2.46 3.13
C TYR A 125 -12.91 -3.77 2.65
N ASN A 126 -12.50 -4.27 1.49
CA ASN A 126 -12.99 -5.55 0.99
C ASN A 126 -12.36 -6.64 1.87
N GLN A 127 -13.17 -7.37 2.65
CA GLN A 127 -12.67 -8.45 3.52
C GLN A 127 -12.20 -9.69 2.73
N THR A 128 -11.81 -9.53 1.46
CA THR A 128 -11.27 -10.60 0.65
C THR A 128 -9.87 -10.93 1.15
N GLU A 129 -9.73 -12.10 1.77
CA GLU A 129 -8.45 -12.62 2.24
C GLU A 129 -7.50 -12.84 1.04
N GLY A 130 -6.28 -12.29 1.16
CA GLY A 130 -5.18 -12.49 0.23
C GLY A 130 -5.30 -11.78 -1.13
N GLY A 131 -4.22 -11.89 -1.90
CA GLY A 131 -4.21 -11.58 -3.33
C GLY A 131 -3.59 -10.24 -3.73
N ASN A 132 -2.77 -9.64 -2.87
CA ASN A 132 -2.17 -8.33 -3.11
C ASN A 132 -3.18 -7.17 -3.23
N PHE A 133 -4.36 -7.29 -2.60
CA PHE A 133 -5.43 -6.28 -2.65
C PHE A 133 -5.74 -5.61 -1.31
N ASN A 134 -5.11 -6.05 -0.22
CA ASN A 134 -5.45 -5.64 1.14
C ASN A 134 -4.26 -5.52 2.08
N LEU A 135 -4.38 -4.59 3.04
CA LEU A 135 -3.46 -4.34 4.14
C LEU A 135 -4.26 -4.06 5.41
N LYS A 136 -3.92 -4.71 6.52
CA LYS A 136 -4.49 -4.44 7.83
C LYS A 136 -3.40 -4.47 8.90
N ILE A 137 -3.17 -3.31 9.49
CA ILE A 137 -2.24 -3.09 10.59
C ILE A 137 -3.03 -2.57 11.79
N GLN A 138 -2.68 -3.02 12.99
CA GLN A 138 -3.35 -2.61 14.21
C GLN A 138 -2.31 -2.29 15.29
N TYR A 139 -2.52 -1.18 15.97
CA TYR A 139 -1.99 -0.91 17.30
C TYR A 139 -3.09 -1.23 18.30
N GLU A 140 -2.73 -2.00 19.32
CA GLU A 140 -3.58 -2.35 20.45
C GLU A 140 -2.90 -1.83 21.73
N ASN A 141 -3.65 -1.04 22.49
CA ASN A 141 -3.19 -0.59 23.79
C ASN A 141 -3.46 -1.69 24.82
N THR A 142 -2.42 -2.32 25.34
CA THR A 142 -2.58 -3.55 26.15
C THR A 142 -2.57 -3.32 27.66
N THR A 143 -2.33 -2.09 28.14
CA THR A 143 -2.31 -1.80 29.58
C THR A 143 -2.63 -0.36 29.89
N ASP A 144 -3.33 -0.13 31.01
CA ASP A 144 -3.69 1.18 31.58
C ASP A 144 -2.51 2.13 31.86
N THR A 145 -1.24 1.74 31.64
CA THR A 145 -0.06 2.54 32.03
C THR A 145 1.25 2.26 31.29
N SER A 146 1.38 1.29 30.36
CA SER A 146 2.72 0.95 29.81
C SER A 146 2.92 1.30 28.34
N ASP A 147 4.10 1.87 28.07
CA ASP A 147 4.69 2.14 26.75
C ASP A 147 5.00 0.86 25.93
N ASN A 148 4.30 -0.25 26.19
CA ASN A 148 4.46 -1.53 25.50
C ASN A 148 3.18 -1.94 24.74
N PRO A 149 2.76 -1.16 23.74
CA PRO A 149 1.64 -1.54 22.90
C PRO A 149 1.91 -2.81 22.11
N VAL A 150 0.85 -3.47 21.65
CA VAL A 150 0.95 -4.59 20.73
C VAL A 150 0.68 -4.10 19.31
N PHE A 151 1.64 -4.32 18.43
CA PHE A 151 1.50 -4.08 17.00
C PHE A 151 1.17 -5.41 16.32
N ARG A 152 0.06 -5.46 15.59
CA ARG A 152 -0.37 -6.62 14.82
C ARG A 152 -0.38 -6.28 13.35
N TYR A 153 0.27 -7.14 12.58
CA TYR A 153 0.21 -7.15 11.13
C TYR A 153 -0.71 -8.30 10.75
N LEU A 154 -1.97 -7.98 10.50
CA LEU A 154 -3.00 -8.99 10.31
C LEU A 154 -3.01 -9.49 8.87
N TRP A 155 -2.77 -8.58 7.92
CA TRP A 155 -2.65 -8.85 6.49
C TRP A 155 -1.84 -7.72 5.84
N PRO A 156 -1.17 -7.94 4.70
CA PRO A 156 -1.04 -9.21 4.02
C PRO A 156 0.22 -9.98 4.50
N ASP A 157 0.27 -11.29 4.25
CA ASP A 157 1.26 -12.17 4.89
C ASP A 157 2.63 -12.16 4.16
N VAL A 158 2.65 -11.86 2.86
CA VAL A 158 3.84 -11.96 2.01
C VAL A 158 4.04 -10.78 1.05
N GLU A 159 3.13 -9.81 1.02
CA GLU A 159 3.15 -8.69 0.07
C GLU A 159 3.83 -7.43 0.61
N VAL A 160 4.12 -7.38 1.90
CA VAL A 160 4.91 -6.33 2.52
C VAL A 160 5.85 -6.94 3.55
N THR A 161 7.03 -6.37 3.70
CA THR A 161 7.92 -6.66 4.83
C THR A 161 7.75 -5.55 5.85
N PHE A 162 7.17 -5.87 7.01
CA PHE A 162 6.97 -4.88 8.07
C PHE A 162 8.27 -4.56 8.81
N GLY A 163 8.51 -3.27 9.03
CA GLY A 163 9.59 -2.78 9.89
C GLY A 163 9.14 -2.72 11.36
N SER A 164 10.01 -2.19 12.23
CA SER A 164 9.68 -1.99 13.64
C SER A 164 8.72 -0.81 13.83
N ALA A 165 7.46 -1.10 14.15
CA ALA A 165 6.50 -0.07 14.53
C ALA A 165 6.88 0.58 15.87
N GLU A 166 6.49 1.86 16.05
CA GLU A 166 6.83 2.65 17.22
C GLU A 166 5.63 3.50 17.70
N SER A 167 5.63 3.80 18.99
CA SER A 167 4.72 4.73 19.65
C SER A 167 5.54 5.73 20.44
N ARG A 168 5.39 7.03 20.15
CA ARG A 168 6.17 8.09 20.78
C ARG A 168 5.27 9.14 21.39
N VAL A 169 5.43 9.38 22.69
CA VAL A 169 4.76 10.49 23.39
C VAL A 169 5.23 11.84 22.83
N VAL A 170 4.26 12.71 22.55
CA VAL A 170 4.47 14.06 22.03
C VAL A 170 3.50 15.02 22.72
N ASN A 171 3.72 16.32 22.56
CA ASN A 171 2.80 17.33 23.06
C ASN A 171 1.79 17.69 21.97
N ASP A 172 0.50 17.73 22.32
CA ASP A 172 -0.50 18.42 21.50
C ASP A 172 -0.42 19.92 21.80
N THR A 173 0.31 20.65 20.96
CA THR A 173 0.53 22.09 21.13
C THR A 173 -0.58 22.95 20.53
N LEU A 174 -1.52 22.35 19.80
CA LEU A 174 -2.52 23.09 19.03
C LEU A 174 -3.88 23.12 19.74
N TYR A 175 -4.32 21.95 20.24
CA TYR A 175 -5.62 21.80 20.90
C TYR A 175 -5.52 21.20 22.30
N GLY A 176 -4.33 20.72 22.69
CA GLY A 176 -4.12 20.05 23.96
C GLY A 176 -4.23 20.97 25.16
N LEU A 177 -4.83 20.44 26.22
CA LEU A 177 -4.86 21.05 27.54
C LEU A 177 -3.75 20.45 28.39
N ASP A 178 -2.89 21.32 28.93
CA ASP A 178 -1.74 20.89 29.77
C ASP A 178 -2.21 20.07 30.98
N GLY A 179 -1.56 18.93 31.20
CA GLY A 179 -1.91 17.97 32.25
C GLY A 179 -3.23 17.21 32.05
N VAL A 180 -3.86 17.32 30.87
CA VAL A 180 -5.12 16.62 30.55
C VAL A 180 -4.97 15.84 29.25
N THR A 181 -4.56 16.51 28.16
CA THR A 181 -4.47 15.89 26.85
C THR A 181 -3.16 15.13 26.72
N GLU A 182 -3.25 13.83 26.43
CA GLU A 182 -2.10 13.02 26.03
C GLU A 182 -2.08 12.82 24.52
N ALA A 183 -0.91 12.88 23.91
CA ALA A 183 -0.76 12.69 22.47
C ALA A 183 0.44 11.79 22.14
N ARG A 184 0.28 10.98 21.08
CA ARG A 184 1.36 10.13 20.56
C ARG A 184 1.43 10.16 19.05
N ASN A 185 2.65 9.99 18.52
CA ASN A 185 2.88 9.58 17.15
C ASN A 185 2.96 8.06 17.11
N ILE A 186 2.12 7.43 16.30
CA ILE A 186 2.16 6.00 16.00
C ILE A 186 2.68 5.82 14.59
N THR A 187 3.73 5.02 14.44
CA THR A 187 4.41 4.80 13.15
C THR A 187 4.37 3.33 12.78
N PHE A 188 4.01 3.04 11.53
CA PHE A 188 4.00 1.70 10.93
C PHE A 188 4.90 1.69 9.68
N PRO A 189 6.19 1.31 9.80
CA PRO A 189 7.08 1.17 8.65
C PRO A 189 6.87 -0.16 7.93
N PHE A 190 7.07 -0.16 6.62
CA PHE A 190 7.01 -1.35 5.78
C PHE A 190 7.77 -1.14 4.46
N ILE A 191 8.18 -2.25 3.84
CA ILE A 191 8.72 -2.31 2.47
C ILE A 191 7.70 -3.07 1.62
N PRO A 192 7.10 -2.45 0.60
CA PRO A 192 6.17 -3.11 -0.30
C PRO A 192 6.90 -4.11 -1.19
N ASN A 193 6.33 -5.31 -1.32
CA ASN A 193 6.88 -6.28 -2.26
C ASN A 193 6.38 -6.03 -3.69
N LYS A 194 7.08 -6.60 -4.67
CA LYS A 194 6.88 -6.47 -6.14
C LYS A 194 5.48 -6.76 -6.69
N GLN A 195 4.57 -7.20 -5.85
CA GLN A 195 3.24 -7.64 -6.26
C GLN A 195 2.08 -6.84 -5.72
N ILE A 196 2.33 -5.86 -4.83
CA ILE A 196 1.29 -4.90 -4.47
C ILE A 196 0.68 -4.37 -5.76
N ARG A 197 -0.64 -4.51 -5.88
CA ARG A 197 -1.35 -4.31 -7.14
C ARG A 197 -1.09 -2.91 -7.67
N TYR A 198 -0.71 -2.82 -8.95
CA TYR A 198 -0.64 -1.56 -9.67
C TYR A 198 -1.97 -0.80 -9.56
N ALA A 199 -1.88 0.47 -9.16
CA ALA A 199 -3.04 1.32 -8.97
C ALA A 199 -2.67 2.77 -9.33
N PRO A 200 -2.95 3.23 -10.55
CA PRO A 200 -2.64 4.59 -10.96
C PRO A 200 -3.72 5.60 -10.56
N GLY A 201 -4.87 5.17 -10.05
CA GLY A 201 -6.07 6.00 -9.99
C GLY A 201 -6.61 6.33 -11.39
N ASN A 202 -7.62 7.18 -11.46
CA ASN A 202 -8.17 7.75 -12.71
C ASN A 202 -7.19 8.71 -13.43
N ARG A 203 -5.94 8.81 -12.95
CA ARG A 203 -4.93 9.74 -13.45
C ARG A 203 -3.67 8.99 -13.83
N THR A 204 -3.29 9.07 -15.11
CA THR A 204 -2.01 8.55 -15.60
C THR A 204 -0.81 9.22 -14.90
N VAL A 205 -0.95 10.51 -14.53
CA VAL A 205 0.06 11.32 -13.84
C VAL A 205 -0.49 11.83 -12.50
N TRP A 206 0.17 11.46 -11.40
CA TRP A 206 -0.10 12.06 -10.09
C TRP A 206 0.68 13.36 -9.96
N ASN A 207 0.05 14.40 -9.44
CA ASN A 207 0.65 15.72 -9.33
C ASN A 207 1.08 15.97 -7.89
N ASP A 208 2.39 16.15 -7.68
CA ASP A 208 2.97 16.48 -6.37
C ASP A 208 2.43 17.80 -5.78
N ASN A 209 1.76 18.63 -6.58
CA ASN A 209 1.11 19.87 -6.14
C ASN A 209 -0.37 19.70 -5.81
N ASP A 210 -0.94 18.48 -5.86
CA ASP A 210 -2.32 18.25 -5.44
C ASP A 210 -2.43 18.48 -3.92
N THR A 211 -3.05 19.60 -3.55
CA THR A 211 -3.23 19.97 -2.14
C THR A 211 -4.16 19.00 -1.41
N LEU A 212 -3.73 18.56 -0.23
CA LEU A 212 -4.56 17.90 0.78
C LEU A 212 -5.81 18.73 1.06
N VAL A 213 -6.97 18.35 0.52
CA VAL A 213 -8.22 18.98 0.94
C VAL A 213 -8.75 18.18 2.13
N GLY A 214 -8.57 18.73 3.34
CA GLY A 214 -9.00 18.07 4.57
C GLY A 214 -10.46 17.59 4.51
N ASN A 215 -10.68 16.35 4.95
CA ASN A 215 -11.97 15.64 5.12
C ASN A 215 -13.03 15.79 4.00
N SER A 216 -12.64 16.30 2.83
CA SER A 216 -13.55 16.67 1.75
C SER A 216 -12.79 16.92 0.45
N SER A 217 -11.87 16.03 0.05
CA SER A 217 -11.17 16.22 -1.22
C SER A 217 -11.81 15.48 -2.37
N LYS A 218 -12.22 16.27 -3.34
CA LYS A 218 -12.54 15.94 -4.73
C LYS A 218 -11.37 15.28 -5.49
N TYR A 219 -10.27 14.92 -4.83
CA TYR A 219 -9.00 14.56 -5.47
C TYR A 219 -8.16 13.46 -4.79
N GLY A 220 -8.54 12.96 -3.61
CA GLY A 220 -7.86 11.86 -2.90
C GLY A 220 -8.81 10.81 -2.31
N LEU A 221 -10.07 10.86 -2.73
CA LEU A 221 -11.05 9.80 -2.57
C LEU A 221 -11.79 9.75 -3.90
N HIS A 222 -12.09 8.55 -4.41
CA HIS A 222 -12.87 8.33 -5.64
C HIS A 222 -12.09 8.40 -6.96
N ASN A 223 -10.78 8.19 -6.95
CA ASN A 223 -10.08 7.79 -8.16
C ASN A 223 -10.21 6.27 -8.32
N ASN A 224 -10.95 5.83 -9.35
CA ASN A 224 -11.03 4.41 -9.68
C ASN A 224 -9.61 3.86 -9.88
N LEU A 225 -9.36 2.60 -9.51
CA LEU A 225 -8.06 1.93 -9.70
C LEU A 225 -6.95 2.54 -8.82
N SER A 226 -7.25 2.91 -7.58
CA SER A 226 -6.29 3.42 -6.57
C SER A 226 -6.19 2.47 -5.37
N TRP A 227 -5.23 2.69 -4.46
CA TRP A 227 -5.28 2.10 -3.11
C TRP A 227 -5.90 3.09 -2.14
N ASN A 228 -7.03 2.73 -1.56
CA ASN A 228 -7.64 3.47 -0.46
C ASN A 228 -7.04 3.03 0.87
N PHE A 229 -7.05 3.90 1.85
CA PHE A 229 -6.82 3.53 3.24
C PHE A 229 -7.73 4.28 4.21
N ASN A 230 -7.93 3.67 5.37
CA ASN A 230 -8.72 4.18 6.47
C ASN A 230 -7.95 4.00 7.78
N ILE A 231 -7.83 5.09 8.53
CA ILE A 231 -7.33 5.07 9.90
C ILE A 231 -8.55 5.23 10.80
N THR A 232 -8.72 4.33 11.77
CA THR A 232 -9.73 4.43 12.83
C THR A 232 -9.05 4.37 14.17
N VAL A 233 -9.42 5.29 15.06
CA VAL A 233 -9.04 5.30 16.47
C VAL A 233 -10.31 5.03 17.29
N GLU A 234 -10.23 4.09 18.22
CA GLU A 234 -11.33 3.67 19.08
C GLU A 234 -10.87 3.72 20.54
N ASP A 235 -11.70 4.29 21.40
CA ASP A 235 -11.52 4.29 22.84
C ASP A 235 -12.34 3.17 23.54
N GLN A 236 -12.11 3.00 24.83
CA GLN A 236 -12.77 1.96 25.64
C GLN A 236 -14.29 2.14 25.78
N ASP A 237 -14.79 3.38 25.60
CA ASP A 237 -16.21 3.73 25.68
C ASP A 237 -16.93 3.64 24.32
N GLY A 238 -16.20 3.26 23.26
CA GLY A 238 -16.70 3.09 21.90
C GLY A 238 -16.84 4.40 21.11
N TYR A 239 -16.27 5.50 21.58
CA TYR A 239 -16.10 6.69 20.75
C TYR A 239 -14.99 6.46 19.74
N GLN A 240 -15.20 7.00 18.53
CA GLN A 240 -14.33 6.75 17.41
C GLN A 240 -14.05 8.03 16.63
N SER A 241 -12.81 8.17 16.16
CA SER A 241 -12.48 9.06 15.06
C SER A 241 -11.86 8.28 13.92
N TRP A 242 -12.07 8.77 12.70
CA TRP A 242 -11.55 8.12 11.52
C TRP A 242 -11.20 9.12 10.43
N VAL A 243 -10.30 8.70 9.55
CA VAL A 243 -9.96 9.43 8.34
C VAL A 243 -9.64 8.46 7.21
N LYS A 244 -10.06 8.81 5.99
CA LYS A 244 -9.77 8.08 4.76
C LYS A 244 -8.90 8.90 3.82
N ASN A 245 -8.07 8.22 3.06
CA ASN A 245 -7.31 8.81 1.96
C ASN A 245 -6.89 7.71 0.97
N GLU A 246 -6.08 8.05 -0.02
CA GLU A 246 -5.60 7.12 -1.03
C GLU A 246 -4.10 7.30 -1.36
N PHE A 247 -3.52 6.29 -2.00
CA PHE A 247 -2.19 6.34 -2.61
C PHE A 247 -2.18 5.52 -3.91
N GLY A 248 -1.17 5.75 -4.75
CA GLY A 248 -0.97 4.99 -5.97
C GLY A 248 0.17 3.99 -5.86
N VAL A 249 0.27 3.08 -6.82
CA VAL A 249 1.36 2.10 -6.90
C VAL A 249 1.89 2.08 -8.34
N TYR A 250 3.21 2.15 -8.51
CA TYR A 250 3.84 2.05 -9.83
C TYR A 250 3.72 0.66 -10.42
N ARG A 251 3.75 0.61 -11.76
CA ARG A 251 3.90 -0.64 -12.51
C ARG A 251 5.29 -1.19 -12.29
N TYR A 252 5.38 -2.50 -12.11
CA TYR A 252 6.63 -3.20 -11.95
C TYR A 252 6.57 -4.53 -12.68
N THR A 253 7.63 -4.81 -13.44
CA THR A 253 7.87 -6.11 -14.07
C THR A 253 9.35 -6.45 -13.99
N GLU A 254 9.67 -7.72 -13.76
CA GLU A 254 11.04 -8.21 -13.73
C GLU A 254 11.14 -9.65 -14.22
N ILE A 255 12.24 -9.98 -14.91
CA ILE A 255 12.65 -11.36 -15.15
C ILE A 255 13.60 -11.73 -14.01
N ILE A 256 13.15 -12.61 -13.12
CA ILE A 256 13.91 -13.07 -11.95
C ILE A 256 14.99 -14.05 -12.38
N SER A 257 14.65 -14.97 -13.29
CA SER A 257 15.59 -15.93 -13.87
C SER A 257 15.11 -16.42 -15.23
N ALA A 258 16.06 -16.85 -16.06
CA ALA A 258 15.80 -17.53 -17.31
C ALA A 258 16.88 -18.59 -17.55
N GLU A 259 16.47 -19.81 -17.86
CA GLU A 259 17.39 -20.89 -18.20
C GLU A 259 17.94 -20.75 -19.64
N ASN A 260 19.13 -21.32 -19.87
CA ASN A 260 19.76 -21.35 -21.18
C ASN A 260 19.39 -22.65 -21.92
N PRO A 261 18.73 -22.59 -23.09
CA PRO A 261 18.48 -23.77 -23.90
C PRO A 261 19.76 -24.33 -24.52
N GLY A 262 19.97 -25.63 -24.38
CA GLY A 262 20.99 -26.39 -25.12
C GLY A 262 20.35 -27.37 -26.11
N ILE A 263 20.80 -27.37 -27.36
CA ILE A 263 20.32 -28.26 -28.43
C ILE A 263 21.52 -29.04 -28.98
N VAL A 264 21.38 -30.37 -29.06
CA VAL A 264 22.36 -31.25 -29.71
C VAL A 264 21.67 -31.99 -30.84
N GLY A 265 22.27 -31.97 -32.03
CA GLY A 265 21.70 -32.57 -33.22
C GLY A 265 22.70 -32.74 -34.35
N PHE A 266 22.21 -33.22 -35.49
CA PHE A 266 22.98 -33.40 -36.71
C PHE A 266 22.36 -32.61 -37.89
N PRO A 267 23.15 -32.22 -38.91
CA PRO A 267 22.63 -31.53 -40.09
C PRO A 267 21.47 -32.26 -40.79
N GLY A 268 20.53 -31.51 -41.34
CA GLY A 268 19.41 -31.99 -42.14
C GLY A 268 18.11 -32.24 -41.37
N ALA A 269 18.06 -31.97 -40.06
CA ALA A 269 16.89 -32.23 -39.22
C ALA A 269 16.65 -31.16 -38.14
N ASN A 270 15.46 -31.21 -37.53
CA ASN A 270 15.12 -30.40 -36.37
C ASN A 270 15.40 -31.14 -35.07
N PHE A 271 15.92 -30.42 -34.08
CA PHE A 271 16.18 -30.92 -32.73
C PHE A 271 15.64 -29.94 -31.70
N SER A 272 15.09 -30.49 -30.61
CA SER A 272 14.58 -29.69 -29.50
C SER A 272 15.62 -29.51 -28.43
N ALA A 273 15.47 -28.47 -27.62
CA ALA A 273 16.30 -28.25 -26.45
C ALA A 273 16.07 -29.38 -25.43
N THR A 274 17.10 -29.64 -24.64
CA THR A 274 17.04 -30.50 -23.46
C THR A 274 17.48 -29.69 -22.26
N ASP A 275 16.65 -29.61 -21.24
CA ASP A 275 17.03 -29.11 -19.91
C ASP A 275 17.83 -30.16 -19.14
N GLY A 276 18.37 -29.78 -17.98
CA GLY A 276 19.15 -30.68 -17.12
C GLY A 276 18.38 -31.92 -16.64
N ASN A 277 17.04 -31.91 -16.75
CA ASN A 277 16.15 -33.01 -16.36
C ASN A 277 15.59 -33.81 -17.55
N GLY A 278 15.94 -33.45 -18.80
CA GLY A 278 15.53 -34.16 -20.01
C GLY A 278 14.06 -33.98 -20.43
N SER A 279 13.35 -33.03 -19.84
CA SER A 279 11.98 -32.63 -20.20
C SER A 279 11.91 -31.80 -21.50
N GLY A 280 12.99 -31.06 -21.81
CA GLY A 280 13.09 -30.18 -22.96
C GLY A 280 12.39 -28.82 -22.81
N TYR A 281 11.88 -28.55 -21.60
CA TYR A 281 11.29 -27.27 -21.25
C TYR A 281 12.30 -26.36 -20.56
N ILE A 282 12.31 -25.08 -20.94
CA ILE A 282 13.13 -24.02 -20.37
C ILE A 282 12.28 -23.24 -19.38
N GLU A 283 12.76 -23.06 -18.16
CA GLU A 283 12.08 -22.22 -17.18
C GLU A 283 12.45 -20.74 -17.35
N ILE A 284 11.43 -19.88 -17.35
CA ILE A 284 11.58 -18.44 -17.13
C ILE A 284 10.71 -18.05 -15.95
N VAL A 285 11.29 -17.36 -14.97
CA VAL A 285 10.58 -16.86 -13.80
C VAL A 285 10.44 -15.35 -13.93
N THR A 286 9.21 -14.85 -13.93
CA THR A 286 8.91 -13.41 -14.00
C THR A 286 8.12 -12.95 -12.77
N CYS A 287 8.10 -11.65 -12.52
CA CYS A 287 7.17 -11.01 -11.59
C CYS A 287 6.53 -9.81 -12.27
N SER A 288 5.25 -9.58 -12.02
CA SER A 288 4.53 -8.40 -12.47
C SER A 288 3.39 -8.04 -11.53
N ASN A 289 3.19 -6.75 -11.25
CA ASN A 289 1.99 -6.25 -10.56
C ASN A 289 0.94 -5.62 -11.51
N GLY A 290 1.25 -5.57 -12.81
CA GLY A 290 0.40 -5.06 -13.88
C GLY A 290 0.33 -6.03 -15.07
N ASN A 291 -0.53 -5.72 -16.04
CA ASN A 291 -0.57 -6.50 -17.29
C ASN A 291 0.77 -6.34 -18.02
N TYR A 292 1.27 -7.40 -18.65
CA TYR A 292 2.59 -7.39 -19.25
C TYR A 292 2.66 -8.23 -20.53
N ASN A 293 3.73 -8.04 -21.31
CA ASN A 293 4.10 -8.94 -22.38
C ASN A 293 5.53 -9.44 -22.16
N LEU A 294 5.79 -10.67 -22.60
CA LEU A 294 7.12 -11.27 -22.60
C LEU A 294 7.41 -11.73 -24.02
N SER A 295 8.53 -11.29 -24.56
CA SER A 295 8.99 -11.69 -25.88
C SER A 295 10.45 -12.12 -25.85
N VAL A 296 10.83 -12.86 -26.88
CA VAL A 296 12.19 -13.35 -27.08
C VAL A 296 12.66 -13.05 -28.50
N ASN A 297 13.95 -12.75 -28.62
CA ASN A 297 14.65 -12.61 -29.88
C ASN A 297 16.10 -13.08 -29.73
N MET A 298 16.77 -13.29 -30.84
CA MET A 298 18.20 -13.62 -30.88
C MET A 298 18.84 -13.10 -32.17
N GLN A 299 20.17 -13.22 -32.23
CA GLN A 299 20.91 -13.10 -33.47
C GLN A 299 21.16 -14.49 -34.08
N ASP A 300 21.78 -14.52 -35.25
CA ASP A 300 22.25 -15.77 -35.83
C ASP A 300 23.22 -16.48 -34.87
N LEU A 301 23.12 -17.80 -34.78
CA LEU A 301 24.07 -18.60 -34.01
C LEU A 301 25.40 -18.63 -34.75
N ILE A 302 26.51 -18.38 -34.06
CA ILE A 302 27.85 -18.29 -34.65
C ILE A 302 28.71 -19.44 -34.12
N HIS A 303 29.40 -20.15 -35.01
CA HIS A 303 30.33 -21.21 -34.62
C HIS A 303 31.48 -20.63 -33.78
N GLU A 304 31.73 -21.21 -32.60
CA GLU A 304 32.66 -20.68 -31.59
C GLU A 304 34.08 -20.44 -32.13
N HIS A 305 34.58 -21.36 -32.97
CA HIS A 305 35.93 -21.26 -33.56
C HIS A 305 35.98 -20.72 -35.00
N MET A 306 34.84 -20.47 -35.66
CA MET A 306 34.78 -20.12 -37.08
C MET A 306 33.65 -19.14 -37.37
N ALA A 307 33.88 -17.85 -37.17
CA ALA A 307 32.84 -16.82 -37.27
C ALA A 307 32.11 -16.71 -38.63
N SER A 308 32.69 -17.25 -39.72
CA SER A 308 32.04 -17.31 -41.04
C SER A 308 30.98 -18.42 -41.16
N HIS A 309 30.92 -19.34 -40.19
CA HIS A 309 29.92 -20.39 -40.12
C HIS A 309 28.83 -19.99 -39.13
N THR A 310 27.62 -19.80 -39.66
CA THR A 310 26.46 -19.40 -38.87
C THR A 310 25.26 -20.28 -39.17
N ILE A 311 24.38 -20.42 -38.18
CA ILE A 311 23.01 -20.92 -38.37
C ILE A 311 22.09 -19.71 -38.27
N ASN A 312 21.39 -19.40 -39.36
CA ASN A 312 20.49 -18.25 -39.37
C ASN A 312 19.37 -18.44 -38.33
N LYS A 313 19.03 -17.38 -37.60
CA LYS A 313 18.00 -17.41 -36.55
C LYS A 313 16.61 -17.79 -37.05
N SER A 314 16.33 -17.68 -38.35
CA SER A 314 15.09 -18.20 -38.93
C SER A 314 14.94 -19.72 -38.81
N ASN A 315 16.03 -20.42 -38.52
CA ASN A 315 16.05 -21.86 -38.24
C ASN A 315 15.85 -22.19 -36.77
N VAL A 316 15.76 -21.20 -35.89
CA VAL A 316 15.47 -21.39 -34.47
C VAL A 316 14.01 -21.03 -34.22
N TYR A 317 13.30 -21.91 -33.54
CA TYR A 317 11.87 -21.82 -33.27
C TYR A 317 11.63 -21.87 -31.77
N VAL A 318 10.61 -21.16 -31.31
CA VAL A 318 10.18 -21.16 -29.92
C VAL A 318 8.66 -21.24 -29.80
N LYS A 319 8.18 -21.88 -28.74
CA LYS A 319 6.81 -21.82 -28.23
C LYS A 319 6.83 -21.87 -26.70
N GLY A 320 5.68 -21.65 -26.05
CA GLY A 320 5.57 -21.61 -24.60
C GLY A 320 4.89 -20.34 -24.10
N GLY A 321 4.68 -20.24 -22.78
CA GLY A 321 3.75 -19.27 -22.22
C GLY A 321 2.33 -19.55 -22.74
N ASP A 322 1.68 -18.53 -23.29
CA ASP A 322 0.37 -18.65 -23.93
C ASP A 322 0.48 -19.10 -25.40
N ARG A 323 1.70 -19.15 -25.97
CA ARG A 323 1.93 -19.61 -27.35
C ARG A 323 1.98 -21.13 -27.44
N THR A 324 1.00 -21.71 -28.13
CA THR A 324 0.85 -23.17 -28.29
C THR A 324 1.55 -23.75 -29.53
N SER A 325 2.01 -22.92 -30.46
CA SER A 325 2.66 -23.36 -31.71
C SER A 325 4.04 -22.73 -31.91
N PHE A 326 4.96 -23.48 -32.53
CA PHE A 326 6.32 -23.00 -32.82
C PHE A 326 6.31 -21.84 -33.81
N LYS A 327 7.08 -20.79 -33.49
CA LYS A 327 7.36 -19.66 -34.37
C LYS A 327 8.87 -19.49 -34.51
N ASN A 328 9.33 -19.25 -35.74
CA ASN A 328 10.75 -18.96 -35.95
C ASN A 328 11.14 -17.57 -35.43
N LEU A 329 12.40 -17.42 -35.02
CA LEU A 329 12.98 -16.20 -34.47
C LEU A 329 13.49 -15.23 -35.55
N LEU A 330 12.93 -15.30 -36.78
CA LEU A 330 13.21 -14.30 -37.82
C LEU A 330 12.84 -12.89 -37.32
N THR A 331 11.75 -12.80 -36.57
CA THR A 331 11.32 -11.60 -35.83
C THR A 331 11.28 -11.90 -34.33
N THR A 332 11.05 -10.86 -33.52
CA THR A 332 10.67 -11.03 -32.12
C THR A 332 9.44 -11.93 -32.01
N VAL A 333 9.45 -12.87 -31.07
CA VAL A 333 8.34 -13.79 -30.80
C VAL A 333 7.83 -13.56 -29.39
N TYR A 334 6.53 -13.29 -29.25
CA TYR A 334 5.88 -13.15 -27.95
C TYR A 334 5.54 -14.53 -27.37
N LEU A 335 5.89 -14.74 -26.09
CA LEU A 335 5.51 -15.88 -25.26
C LEU A 335 4.27 -15.55 -24.41
N TYR A 336 4.15 -14.30 -24.00
CA TYR A 336 2.98 -13.72 -23.33
C TYR A 336 2.57 -12.40 -23.99
N GLY A 337 1.27 -12.19 -24.16
CA GLY A 337 0.72 -10.99 -24.79
C GLY A 337 1.15 -10.78 -26.25
N GLY A 338 1.08 -9.54 -26.72
CA GLY A 338 1.64 -9.08 -28.00
C GLY A 338 0.67 -8.98 -29.18
N SER A 339 -0.63 -9.27 -29.01
CA SER A 339 -1.66 -9.14 -30.06
C SER A 339 -1.31 -9.85 -31.37
N GLN A 340 -0.61 -10.99 -31.28
CA GLN A 340 -0.15 -11.76 -32.43
C GLN A 340 -0.64 -13.20 -32.37
N ASP A 341 -0.97 -13.75 -33.53
CA ASP A 341 -1.31 -15.16 -33.71
C ASP A 341 -2.41 -15.65 -32.72
N GLY A 342 -3.40 -14.78 -32.44
CA GLY A 342 -4.55 -15.07 -31.56
C GLY A 342 -4.32 -14.89 -30.06
N MET A 343 -3.16 -14.35 -29.65
CA MET A 343 -2.90 -13.98 -28.26
C MET A 343 -3.55 -12.64 -27.92
N ASP A 344 -3.89 -12.47 -26.64
CA ASP A 344 -4.28 -11.18 -26.09
C ASP A 344 -3.16 -10.15 -26.24
N GLU A 345 -3.50 -8.87 -26.12
CA GLU A 345 -2.51 -7.78 -26.19
C GLU A 345 -1.52 -7.84 -25.02
N TYR A 346 -2.00 -8.21 -23.84
CA TYR A 346 -1.22 -8.35 -22.64
C TYR A 346 -1.67 -9.56 -21.84
N HIS A 347 -0.73 -10.18 -21.13
CA HIS A 347 -0.99 -11.21 -20.15
C HIS A 347 -1.30 -10.57 -18.79
N SER A 348 -2.30 -11.12 -18.10
CA SER A 348 -2.70 -10.63 -16.77
C SER A 348 -1.71 -11.10 -15.70
N PRO A 349 -1.34 -10.26 -14.72
CA PRO A 349 -0.49 -10.71 -13.61
C PRO A 349 -1.26 -11.70 -12.72
N THR A 350 -0.54 -12.66 -12.13
CA THR A 350 -1.14 -13.62 -11.20
C THR A 350 -1.58 -12.92 -9.90
N PRO A 351 -2.79 -13.22 -9.39
CA PRO A 351 -3.31 -12.59 -8.19
C PRO A 351 -2.65 -13.10 -6.90
N SER A 352 -1.94 -14.22 -6.93
CA SER A 352 -1.27 -14.80 -5.77
C SER A 352 0.08 -15.38 -6.17
N ASN A 353 1.08 -15.24 -5.30
CA ASN A 353 2.49 -15.67 -5.40
C ASN A 353 3.44 -14.65 -6.01
N ASN A 354 4.56 -14.37 -5.30
CA ASN A 354 5.64 -13.43 -5.61
C ASN A 354 6.27 -13.52 -7.02
N SER A 355 5.98 -14.57 -7.79
CA SER A 355 6.50 -14.79 -9.13
C SER A 355 5.66 -15.79 -9.94
N VAL A 356 5.80 -15.75 -11.26
CA VAL A 356 5.25 -16.69 -12.22
C VAL A 356 6.40 -17.52 -12.81
N SER A 357 6.38 -18.83 -12.59
CA SER A 357 7.27 -19.77 -13.27
C SER A 357 6.62 -20.27 -14.56
N THR A 358 7.19 -19.89 -15.71
CA THR A 358 6.81 -20.39 -17.03
C THR A 358 7.67 -21.59 -17.37
N THR A 359 7.11 -22.79 -17.24
CA THR A 359 7.83 -24.07 -17.36
C THR A 359 7.49 -24.86 -18.62
N ASN A 360 6.85 -24.21 -19.61
CA ASN A 360 6.41 -24.83 -20.85
C ASN A 360 7.09 -24.24 -22.10
N ILE A 361 8.23 -23.56 -21.95
CA ILE A 361 8.95 -22.95 -23.07
C ILE A 361 9.81 -24.00 -23.75
N GLU A 362 9.62 -24.19 -25.04
CA GLU A 362 10.38 -25.14 -25.84
C GLU A 362 11.11 -24.40 -26.95
N TYR A 363 12.39 -24.72 -27.14
CA TYR A 363 13.18 -24.28 -28.27
C TYR A 363 13.44 -25.45 -29.22
N GLN A 364 13.44 -25.17 -30.52
CA GLN A 364 13.78 -26.11 -31.56
C GLN A 364 14.72 -25.43 -32.57
N CYS A 365 15.70 -26.16 -33.10
CA CYS A 365 16.58 -25.66 -34.14
C CYS A 365 16.62 -26.64 -35.31
N TYR A 366 16.35 -26.15 -36.51
CA TYR A 366 16.70 -26.84 -37.74
C TYR A 366 18.19 -26.62 -38.01
N ILE A 367 18.98 -27.69 -38.05
CA ILE A 367 20.40 -27.60 -38.38
C ILE A 367 20.52 -27.83 -39.90
N PRO A 368 20.87 -26.82 -40.71
CA PRO A 368 20.91 -26.98 -42.16
C PRO A 368 21.98 -27.99 -42.61
N ASP A 369 21.76 -28.62 -43.77
CA ASP A 369 22.77 -29.45 -44.41
C ASP A 369 24.07 -28.67 -44.66
N GLY A 370 25.21 -29.34 -44.49
CA GLY A 370 26.54 -28.76 -44.71
C GLY A 370 27.10 -27.94 -43.54
N GLN A 371 26.39 -27.86 -42.41
CA GLN A 371 26.96 -27.26 -41.19
C GLN A 371 28.11 -28.09 -40.61
N LEU A 372 29.12 -27.40 -40.09
CA LEU A 372 30.26 -28.04 -39.43
C LEU A 372 29.89 -28.45 -38.01
N ALA A 373 30.48 -29.56 -37.54
CA ALA A 373 30.35 -29.97 -36.15
C ALA A 373 31.10 -28.99 -35.23
N GLY A 374 30.47 -28.64 -34.11
CA GLY A 374 31.00 -27.68 -33.14
C GLY A 374 29.86 -26.98 -32.42
N GLU A 375 30.21 -26.12 -31.47
CA GLU A 375 29.24 -25.30 -30.74
C GLU A 375 28.93 -24.03 -31.53
N TYR A 376 27.65 -23.72 -31.68
CA TYR A 376 27.17 -22.46 -32.22
C TYR A 376 26.38 -21.74 -31.15
N THR A 377 26.74 -20.50 -30.84
CA THR A 377 26.11 -19.74 -29.75
C THR A 377 25.61 -18.38 -30.25
N SER A 378 24.56 -17.91 -29.59
CA SER A 378 24.07 -16.52 -29.68
C SER A 378 23.45 -16.18 -28.33
N PRO A 379 23.57 -14.94 -27.85
CA PRO A 379 22.73 -14.46 -26.76
C PRO A 379 21.25 -14.58 -27.13
N LEU A 380 20.44 -14.99 -26.16
CA LEU A 380 18.99 -14.86 -26.19
C LEU A 380 18.60 -13.58 -25.45
N TYR A 381 17.74 -12.78 -26.06
CA TYR A 381 17.24 -11.55 -25.49
C TYR A 381 15.77 -11.72 -25.13
N TYR A 382 15.49 -11.77 -23.84
CA TYR A 382 14.12 -11.70 -23.32
C TYR A 382 13.77 -10.25 -23.05
N HIS A 383 12.62 -9.81 -23.56
CA HIS A 383 12.10 -8.48 -23.35
C HIS A 383 10.77 -8.59 -22.62
N LEU A 384 10.77 -8.12 -21.38
CA LEU A 384 9.58 -8.01 -20.54
C LEU A 384 9.15 -6.54 -20.53
N HIS A 385 7.88 -6.30 -20.81
CA HIS A 385 7.32 -4.95 -20.88
C HIS A 385 5.98 -4.92 -20.14
N THR A 386 5.83 -4.02 -19.16
CA THR A 386 4.52 -3.78 -18.57
C THR A 386 3.68 -2.96 -19.54
N GLN A 387 2.37 -3.21 -19.62
CA GLN A 387 1.43 -2.37 -20.35
C GLN A 387 1.67 -0.90 -20.01
N GLU A 388 1.87 -0.06 -21.03
CA GLU A 388 1.82 1.40 -20.92
C GLU A 388 0.38 1.86 -21.24
N GLU A 389 -0.04 3.00 -20.69
CA GLU A 389 -1.38 3.58 -20.94
C GLU A 389 -1.35 4.59 -22.09
#